data_AF-A0A4Q3V3J8-F1
#
_entry.id   AF-A0A4Q3V3J8-F1
#
_cell.length_a   1.000
_cell.length_b   1.000
_cell.length_c   1.000
_cell.angle_alpha   90.00
_cell.angle_beta   90.00
_cell.angle_gamma   90.00
#
_symmetry.space_group_name_H-M   'P 1'
#
loop_
_entity.id
_entity.type
_entity.pdbx_description
1 polymer ?
#
loop_
_entity_poly.entity_id
_entity_poly.type
_entity_poly.pdbx_seq_one_letter_code
_entity_poly.pdbx_strand_id
1 'polypeptide(L)' 'SFNNIFPYMKQHNWLFNYQFSWGIEKSLAGLVHRAKYLTDSDTAFALFTDRYIELENAYQAFFPSLKNFALEKFSDIH' A
#
# COMPACT_ATOMS: atom_id res chain seq x y z
N SER A 1 -14.79 7.11 -10.32
CA SER A 1 -14.17 5.84 -10.79
C SER A 1 -12.66 6.01 -10.88
N PHE A 2 -11.89 4.93 -11.06
CA PHE A 2 -10.41 4.97 -11.18
C PHE A 2 -9.93 5.97 -12.26
N ASN A 3 -10.64 6.06 -13.39
CA ASN A 3 -10.30 6.98 -14.48
C ASN A 3 -10.19 8.44 -14.05
N ASN A 4 -10.97 8.86 -13.05
CA ASN A 4 -10.97 10.24 -12.57
C ASN A 4 -9.76 10.55 -11.67
N ILE A 5 -9.20 9.55 -10.98
CA ILE A 5 -8.05 9.74 -10.07
C ILE A 5 -6.72 9.50 -10.78
N PHE A 6 -6.71 8.72 -11.86
CA PHE A 6 -5.51 8.32 -12.57
C PHE A 6 -4.62 9.48 -13.09
N PRO A 7 -5.17 10.60 -13.62
CA PRO A 7 -4.34 11.75 -14.01
C PRO A 7 -3.53 12.31 -12.84
N TYR A 8 -4.14 12.43 -11.66
CA TYR A 8 -3.49 12.93 -10.45
C TYR A 8 -2.47 11.94 -9.88
N MET A 9 -2.79 10.63 -9.93
CA MET A 9 -1.85 9.57 -9.54
C MET A 9 -0.54 9.67 -10.31
N LYS A 10 -0.63 9.91 -11.62
CA LYS A 10 0.53 10.10 -12.50
C LYS A 10 1.23 11.43 -12.25
N GLN A 11 0.48 12.53 -12.23
CA GLN A 11 1.02 13.89 -12.03
C GLN A 11 1.84 14.00 -10.74
N HIS A 12 1.39 13.35 -9.67
CA HIS A 12 2.02 13.40 -8.35
C HIS A 12 2.79 12.14 -8.00
N ASN A 13 3.01 11.24 -8.97
CA ASN A 13 3.77 10.01 -8.83
C ASN A 13 3.45 9.22 -7.54
N TRP A 14 2.16 8.98 -7.28
CA TRP A 14 1.70 8.42 -5.99
C TRP A 14 2.42 7.12 -5.63
N LEU A 15 2.58 6.20 -6.59
CA LEU A 15 3.22 4.91 -6.37
C LEU A 15 4.67 5.04 -5.90
N PHE A 16 5.45 5.93 -6.53
CA PHE A 16 6.81 6.19 -6.07
C PHE A 16 6.82 6.76 -4.66
N ASN A 17 5.89 7.67 -4.37
CA ASN A 17 5.83 8.35 -3.08
C ASN A 17 5.32 7.46 -1.93
N TYR A 18 4.69 6.31 -2.21
CA TYR A 18 4.28 5.35 -1.19
C TYR A 18 5.44 4.72 -0.41
N GLN A 19 6.68 4.84 -0.90
CA GLN A 19 7.85 4.43 -0.14
C GLN A 19 8.14 5.35 1.07
N PHE A 20 7.59 6.57 1.07
CA PHE A 20 7.77 7.53 2.15
C PHE A 20 6.58 7.50 3.12
N SER A 21 6.85 7.67 4.41
CA SER A 21 5.84 7.65 5.48
C SER A 21 4.67 8.63 5.22
N TRP A 22 4.95 9.86 4.80
CA TRP A 22 3.93 10.85 4.43
C TRP A 22 3.08 10.40 3.23
N GLY A 23 3.65 9.59 2.33
CA GLY A 23 2.93 9.02 1.19
C GLY A 23 1.97 7.92 1.64
N ILE A 24 2.38 7.12 2.62
CA ILE A 24 1.54 6.11 3.28
C ILE A 24 0.40 6.78 4.04
N GLU A 25 0.69 7.82 4.82
CA GLU A 25 -0.30 8.64 5.54
C GLU A 25 -1.41 9.16 4.60
N LYS A 26 -1.01 9.81 3.50
CA LYS A 26 -1.96 10.29 2.47
C LYS A 26 -2.76 9.16 1.83
N SER A 27 -2.17 7.98 1.70
CA SER A 27 -2.85 6.80 1.16
C SER A 27 -3.93 6.28 2.10
N LEU A 28 -3.64 6.24 3.40
CA LEU A 28 -4.61 5.88 4.44
C LEU A 28 -5.75 6.92 4.50
N ALA A 29 -5.44 8.21 4.48
CA ALA A 29 -6.44 9.28 4.39
C ALA A 29 -7.33 9.13 3.15
N GLY A 30 -6.73 8.86 1.99
CA GLY A 30 -7.45 8.61 0.74
C GLY A 30 -8.32 7.35 0.78
N LEU A 31 -7.89 6.29 1.48
CA LEU A 31 -8.66 5.08 1.70
C LEU A 31 -9.88 5.36 2.58
N VAL A 32 -9.68 6.03 3.72
CA VAL A 32 -10.76 6.43 4.65
C VAL A 32 -11.80 7.28 3.94
N HIS A 33 -11.37 8.27 3.16
CA HIS A 33 -12.27 9.14 2.39
C HIS A 33 -13.19 8.38 1.41
N ARG A 34 -12.72 7.25 0.86
CA ARG A 34 -13.49 6.44 -0.09
C ARG A 34 -14.27 5.29 0.57
N ALA A 35 -13.92 4.92 1.80
CA ALA A 35 -14.56 3.83 2.51
C ALA A 35 -15.83 4.32 3.21
N LYS A 36 -16.92 3.55 3.10
CA LYS A 36 -18.20 3.92 3.72
C LYS A 36 -18.16 3.88 5.26
N TYR A 37 -17.28 3.05 5.84
CA TYR A 37 -17.31 2.69 7.25
C TYR A 37 -16.03 3.06 8.02
N LEU A 38 -15.05 3.66 7.35
CA LEU A 38 -13.85 4.14 8.01
C LEU A 38 -13.96 5.65 8.17
N THR A 39 -13.61 6.15 9.35
CA THR A 39 -13.73 7.58 9.68
C THR A 39 -12.43 8.18 10.19
N ASP A 40 -11.41 7.37 10.46
CA ASP A 40 -10.19 7.79 11.14
C ASP A 40 -8.96 7.18 10.47
N SER A 41 -8.21 8.03 9.78
CA SER A 41 -6.91 7.68 9.18
C SER A 41 -5.74 7.90 10.12
N ASP A 42 -5.89 8.76 11.11
CA ASP A 42 -4.80 9.25 11.94
C ASP A 42 -4.42 8.16 12.95
N THR A 43 -5.43 7.53 13.57
CA THR A 43 -5.22 6.34 14.41
C THR A 43 -4.58 5.21 13.61
N ALA A 44 -5.01 4.98 12.37
CA ALA A 44 -4.45 3.94 11.52
C ALA A 44 -2.97 4.23 11.18
N PHE A 45 -2.63 5.49 10.88
CA PHE A 45 -1.24 5.88 10.59
C PHE A 45 -0.35 5.84 11.83
N ALA A 46 -0.86 6.23 13.00
CA ALA A 46 -0.15 6.10 14.27
C ALA A 46 0.18 4.64 14.57
N LEU A 47 -0.80 3.74 14.48
CA LEU A 47 -0.59 2.29 14.67
C LEU A 47 0.40 1.71 13.64
N PHE A 48 0.33 2.15 12.39
CA PHE A 48 1.30 1.76 11.36
C PHE A 48 2.73 2.16 11.75
N THR A 49 2.91 3.40 12.18
CA THR A 49 4.23 3.94 12.57
C THR A 49 4.77 3.22 13.81
N ASP A 50 3.93 3.03 14.83
CA ASP A 50 4.29 2.31 16.07
C ASP A 50 4.72 0.87 15.80
N ARG A 51 4.20 0.25 14.73
CA ARG A 51 4.45 -1.14 14.36
C ARG A 51 5.30 -1.29 13.10
N TYR A 52 5.95 -0.23 12.64
CA TYR A 52 6.65 -0.21 11.37
C TYR A 52 7.68 -1.35 11.26
N ILE A 53 8.50 -1.54 12.30
CA ILE A 53 9.53 -2.59 12.34
C ILE A 53 8.92 -4.00 12.32
N GLU A 54 7.81 -4.22 13.02
CA GLU A 54 7.11 -5.50 13.03
C GLU A 54 6.56 -5.83 11.63
N LEU A 55 5.94 -4.85 10.98
CA LEU A 55 5.42 -4.96 9.62
C LEU A 55 6.53 -5.15 8.58
N GLU A 56 7.65 -4.45 8.73
CA GLU A 56 8.83 -4.63 7.89
C GLU A 56 9.36 -6.06 7.97
N ASN A 57 9.55 -6.59 9.18
CA ASN A 57 10.00 -7.96 9.37
C ASN A 57 9.04 -8.97 8.75
N ALA A 58 7.73 -8.79 8.94
CA ALA A 58 6.72 -9.64 8.33
C ALA A 58 6.77 -9.56 6.79
N TYR A 59 6.96 -8.37 6.23
CA TYR A 59 7.08 -8.16 4.80
C TYR A 59 8.33 -8.85 4.24
N GLN A 60 9.48 -8.67 4.88
CA GLN A 60 10.74 -9.29 4.45
C GLN A 60 10.67 -10.83 4.51
N ALA A 61 9.96 -11.39 5.49
CA ALA A 61 9.73 -12.83 5.58
C ALA A 61 8.77 -13.35 4.49
N PHE A 62 7.71 -12.61 4.19
CA PHE A 62 6.66 -13.04 3.28
C PHE A 62 6.97 -12.82 1.79
N PHE A 63 7.51 -11.65 1.44
CA PHE A 63 7.59 -11.20 0.05
C PHE A 63 8.45 -12.08 -0.87
N PRO A 64 9.58 -12.67 -0.43
CA PRO A 64 10.32 -13.65 -1.23
C PRO A 64 9.48 -14.87 -1.59
N SER A 65 8.70 -15.39 -0.64
CA SER A 65 7.81 -16.54 -0.85
C SER A 65 6.71 -16.22 -1.86
N LEU A 66 6.11 -15.02 -1.77
CA LEU A 66 5.12 -14.57 -2.75
C LEU A 66 5.72 -14.46 -4.16
N LYS A 67 6.94 -13.92 -4.30
CA LYS A 67 7.62 -13.82 -5.59
C LYS A 67 7.84 -15.20 -6.21
N ASN A 68 8.35 -16.16 -5.44
CA ASN A 68 8.59 -17.51 -5.94
C ASN A 68 7.28 -18.17 -6.38
N PHE A 69 6.24 -18.10 -5.56
CA PHE A 69 4.92 -18.61 -5.93
C PHE A 69 4.39 -17.98 -7.23
N ALA A 70 4.51 -16.65 -7.38
CA ALA A 70 4.04 -15.96 -8.57
C ALA A 70 4.83 -16.37 -9.82
N LEU A 71 6.14 -16.57 -9.70
CA LEU A 71 7.00 -17.04 -10.80
C LEU A 71 6.64 -18.48 -11.20
N GLU A 72 6.47 -19.38 -10.24
CA GLU A 72 6.02 -20.75 -10.48
C GLU A 72 4.67 -20.77 -11.20
N LYS A 73 3.70 -20.00 -10.71
CA LYS A 73 2.38 -19.89 -11.36
C LYS A 73 2.45 -19.28 -12.75
N PHE A 74 3.36 -18.34 -13.00
CA PHE A 74 3.54 -17.76 -14.33
C PHE A 74 4.11 -18.80 -15.31
N SER A 75 5.09 -19.59 -14.86
CA SER A 75 5.64 -20.71 -15.63
C SER A 75 4.62 -21.82 -15.90
N ASP A 76 3.63 -22.04 -15.04
CA ASP A 76 2.57 -23.03 -15.29
C ASP A 76 1.61 -22.61 -16.44
N ILE A 77 1.59 -21.33 -16.82
CA ILE A 77 0.67 -20.76 -17.82
C ILE A 77 1.38 -20.55 -19.17
N HIS A 78 2.68 -20.88 -19.28
CA HIS A 78 3.49 -20.80 -20.51
C HIS A 78 4.19 -22.13 -20.78
#